data_AF-A0A2B4SGZ8-F1
#
_entry.id   AF-A0A2B4SGZ8-F1
#
_cell.length_a   1.000
_cell.length_b   1.000
_cell.length_c   1.000
_cell.angle_alpha   90.00
_cell.angle_beta   90.00
_cell.angle_gamma   90.00
#
_symmetry.space_group_name_H-M   'P 1'
#
loop_
_entity.id
_entity.type
_entity.pdbx_description
1 polymer ?
#
loop_
_entity_poly.entity_id
_entity_poly.type
_entity_poly.pdbx_seq_one_letter_code
_entity_poly.pdbx_strand_id
1 'polypeptide(L)'
;MIHILAFLLFIALTFQSAVAIIYAPIGCYKDPLEEPRPLPELIENFRDGRVNWTNLNHTIAACAEAAREKGYLYFGLQFYGECWSGPQDKLNYARNGSSKNCDKGVGKDRANFVYKLPEECVNYHVLDSADRSMTNENKQGLKCDHWNFGFVRDVWYRLTGAAGQTMPDKCVSAGKCQTIMSGWMDGKHPQVDDGIQKRKACFSAENNCCKRKTDIHVRNCGEFYVYKLPSTPGCYLRY
;
A
#
# COMPACT_ATOMS: atom_id res chain seq x y z
N MET A 1 35.40 29.35 43.08
CA MET A 1 35.14 28.21 42.18
C MET A 1 33.76 28.41 41.57
N ILE A 2 33.71 28.83 40.31
CA ILE A 2 32.47 29.09 39.57
C ILE A 2 32.12 27.79 38.85
N HIS A 3 31.01 27.14 39.24
CA HIS A 3 30.45 26.03 38.48
C HIS A 3 29.51 26.59 37.41
N ILE A 4 29.98 26.64 36.16
CA ILE A 4 29.16 26.91 34.98
C ILE A 4 28.42 25.61 34.64
N LEU A 5 27.13 25.55 34.96
CA LEU A 5 26.21 24.52 34.47
C LEU A 5 25.86 24.85 33.02
N ALA A 6 26.50 24.16 32.07
CA ALA A 6 26.14 24.22 30.66
C ALA A 6 24.84 23.42 30.42
N PHE A 7 23.74 24.12 30.22
CA PHE A 7 22.50 23.54 29.72
C PHE A 7 22.69 23.21 28.23
N LEU A 8 22.89 21.92 27.93
CA LEU A 8 22.84 21.41 26.56
C LEU A 8 21.38 21.43 26.09
N LEU A 9 21.05 22.43 25.29
CA LEU A 9 19.77 22.53 24.59
C LEU A 9 19.74 21.44 23.50
N PHE A 10 19.13 20.29 23.79
CA PHE A 10 18.80 19.30 22.76
C PHE A 10 17.71 19.89 21.86
N ILE A 11 18.13 20.50 20.74
CA ILE A 11 17.21 20.79 19.64
C ILE A 11 16.87 19.44 19.02
N ALA A 12 15.73 18.88 19.41
CA ALA A 12 15.12 17.78 18.68
C ALA A 12 14.75 18.32 17.29
N LEU A 13 15.59 18.05 16.30
CA LEU A 13 15.23 18.20 14.90
C LEU A 13 14.05 17.25 14.67
N THR A 14 12.84 17.80 14.66
CA THR A 14 11.67 17.09 14.16
C THR A 14 11.97 16.81 12.69
N PHE A 15 12.29 15.55 12.37
CA PHE A 15 12.24 15.09 11.00
C PHE A 15 10.78 15.31 10.56
N GLN A 16 10.56 16.37 9.78
CA GLN A 16 9.33 16.50 9.01
C GLN A 16 9.29 15.23 8.17
N SER A 17 8.42 14.29 8.52
CA SER A 17 8.26 13.05 7.77
C SER A 17 8.02 13.46 6.32
N ALA A 18 8.99 13.20 5.45
CA ALA A 18 8.74 13.27 4.03
C ALA A 18 7.61 12.27 3.80
N VAL A 19 6.43 12.77 3.40
CA VAL A 19 5.31 11.90 3.08
C VAL A 19 5.83 10.93 2.04
N ALA A 20 6.01 9.68 2.43
CA ALA A 20 6.63 8.69 1.59
C ALA A 20 5.68 8.43 0.41
N ILE A 21 6.16 8.74 -0.79
CA ILE A 21 5.31 8.90 -1.96
C ILE A 21 5.08 7.52 -2.57
N ILE A 22 3.92 6.91 -2.32
CA ILE A 22 3.59 5.60 -2.90
C ILE A 22 3.27 5.66 -4.40
N TYR A 23 3.08 6.84 -5.00
CA TYR A 23 2.65 7.02 -6.39
C TYR A 23 3.74 7.65 -7.27
N ALA A 24 3.71 7.34 -8.57
CA ALA A 24 4.66 7.88 -9.54
C ALA A 24 4.03 9.01 -10.37
N PRO A 25 4.73 10.15 -10.60
CA PRO A 25 4.29 11.16 -11.54
C PRO A 25 4.32 10.61 -12.97
N ILE A 26 3.24 10.82 -13.73
CA ILE A 26 3.16 10.44 -15.14
C ILE A 26 3.38 11.67 -16.03
N GLY A 27 2.66 12.76 -15.78
CA GLY A 27 2.86 14.01 -16.53
C GLY A 27 1.64 14.91 -16.61
N CYS A 28 1.80 16.03 -17.32
CA CYS A 28 0.76 17.02 -17.54
C CYS A 28 0.03 16.79 -18.87
N TYR A 29 -1.29 16.64 -18.83
CA TYR A 29 -2.12 16.35 -20.01
C TYR A 29 -3.27 17.32 -20.16
N LYS A 30 -3.71 17.54 -21.40
CA LYS A 30 -4.85 18.41 -21.70
C LYS A 30 -6.15 17.76 -21.28
N ASP A 31 -7.05 18.59 -20.75
CA ASP A 31 -8.43 18.22 -20.48
C ASP A 31 -9.34 19.29 -21.09
N PRO A 32 -9.87 19.06 -22.30
CA PRO A 32 -10.72 20.03 -22.96
C PRO A 32 -12.10 20.18 -22.31
N LEU A 33 -12.39 19.44 -21.22
CA LEU A 33 -13.70 19.37 -20.57
C LEU A 33 -14.78 18.75 -21.48
N GLU A 34 -14.36 17.91 -22.42
CA GLU A 34 -15.23 17.19 -23.36
C GLU A 34 -15.57 15.80 -22.80
N GLU A 35 -16.87 15.46 -22.77
CA GLU A 35 -17.34 14.17 -22.28
C GLU A 35 -17.16 13.04 -23.32
N PRO A 36 -16.76 11.82 -22.90
CA PRO A 36 -16.32 11.47 -21.55
C PRO A 36 -14.99 12.17 -21.23
N ARG A 37 -14.84 12.79 -20.05
CA ARG A 37 -13.57 13.45 -19.70
C ARG A 37 -12.39 12.47 -19.65
N PRO A 38 -11.13 12.92 -19.90
CA PRO A 38 -9.96 12.05 -19.88
C PRO A 38 -9.74 11.32 -18.53
N LEU A 39 -10.08 12.01 -17.43
CA LEU A 39 -10.32 11.45 -16.10
C LEU A 39 -11.80 11.73 -15.78
N PRO A 40 -12.70 10.73 -15.84
CA PRO A 40 -14.14 10.96 -15.91
C PRO A 40 -14.82 11.30 -14.56
N GLU A 41 -14.18 11.01 -13.43
CA GLU A 41 -14.81 11.14 -12.12
C GLU A 41 -14.08 12.13 -11.23
N LEU A 42 -14.79 13.16 -10.74
CA LEU A 42 -14.33 13.99 -9.64
C LEU A 42 -14.54 13.20 -8.34
N ILE A 43 -13.47 12.66 -7.80
CA ILE A 43 -13.53 11.79 -6.62
C ILE A 43 -13.37 12.55 -5.30
N GLU A 44 -12.79 13.76 -5.33
CA GLU A 44 -12.69 14.67 -4.18
C GLU A 44 -12.40 16.11 -4.68
N ASN A 45 -12.83 17.12 -3.94
CA ASN A 45 -12.57 18.53 -4.24
C ASN A 45 -12.03 19.27 -3.02
N PHE A 46 -10.72 19.48 -2.98
CA PHE A 46 -10.02 20.16 -1.90
C PHE A 46 -10.05 21.70 -2.00
N ARG A 47 -10.73 22.27 -3.01
CA ARG A 47 -10.79 23.72 -3.25
C ARG A 47 -11.64 24.48 -2.23
N ASP A 48 -12.24 23.79 -1.28
CA ASP A 48 -12.98 24.31 -0.13
C ASP A 48 -12.09 24.80 1.02
N GLY A 49 -10.83 25.12 0.72
CA GLY A 49 -9.83 25.56 1.70
C GLY A 49 -8.89 24.46 2.19
N ARG A 50 -9.06 23.21 1.72
CA ARG A 50 -8.17 22.07 2.03
C ARG A 50 -6.91 22.00 1.14
N VAL A 51 -6.78 22.84 0.11
CA VAL A 51 -5.54 22.94 -0.67
C VAL A 51 -4.39 23.47 0.20
N ASN A 52 -3.31 22.71 0.28
CA ASN A 52 -2.09 23.16 0.96
C ASN A 52 -1.20 23.95 -0.01
N TRP A 53 -1.40 25.26 -0.05
CA TRP A 53 -0.65 26.16 -0.94
C TRP A 53 0.85 26.24 -0.63
N THR A 54 1.25 25.96 0.61
CA THR A 54 2.67 25.94 1.01
C THR A 54 3.38 24.66 0.61
N ASN A 55 2.64 23.55 0.50
CA ASN A 55 3.16 22.25 0.12
C ASN A 55 2.07 21.41 -0.57
N LEU A 56 1.99 21.53 -1.90
CA LEU A 56 1.02 20.82 -2.73
C LEU A 56 1.15 19.29 -2.65
N ASN A 57 2.31 18.76 -2.23
CA ASN A 57 2.47 17.31 -2.05
C ASN A 57 1.47 16.74 -1.05
N HIS A 58 1.03 17.52 -0.04
CA HIS A 58 -0.03 17.06 0.86
C HIS A 58 -1.38 16.89 0.14
N THR A 59 -1.75 17.83 -0.74
CA THR A 59 -2.99 17.74 -1.52
C THR A 59 -2.90 16.61 -2.56
N ILE A 60 -1.73 16.41 -3.18
CA ILE A 60 -1.49 15.29 -4.09
C ILE A 60 -1.61 13.95 -3.34
N ALA A 61 -1.03 13.84 -2.15
CA ALA A 61 -1.12 12.63 -1.34
C ALA A 61 -2.56 12.32 -0.89
N ALA A 62 -3.33 13.34 -0.52
CA ALA A 62 -4.74 13.18 -0.20
C ALA A 62 -5.57 12.72 -1.41
N CYS A 63 -5.25 13.22 -2.61
CA CYS A 63 -5.87 12.75 -3.85
C CYS A 63 -5.49 11.28 -4.18
N ALA A 64 -4.24 10.90 -3.94
CA ALA A 64 -3.78 9.52 -4.08
C ALA A 64 -4.53 8.56 -3.15
N GLU A 65 -4.82 9.01 -1.92
CA GLU A 65 -5.63 8.27 -0.95
C GLU A 65 -7.05 8.05 -1.48
N ALA A 66 -7.73 9.13 -1.85
CA ALA A 66 -9.10 9.07 -2.39
C ALA A 66 -9.20 8.14 -3.61
N ALA A 67 -8.19 8.17 -4.49
CA ALA A 67 -8.14 7.28 -5.65
C ALA A 67 -7.97 5.81 -5.24
N ARG A 68 -7.11 5.53 -4.25
CA ARG A 68 -6.90 4.17 -3.72
C ARG A 68 -8.16 3.62 -3.08
N GLU A 69 -8.86 4.40 -2.26
CA GLU A 69 -10.13 3.99 -1.64
C GLU A 69 -11.21 3.62 -2.66
N LYS A 70 -11.18 4.26 -3.84
CA LYS A 70 -12.06 3.94 -4.97
C LYS A 70 -11.60 2.74 -5.81
N GLY A 71 -10.40 2.20 -5.57
CA GLY A 71 -9.82 1.15 -6.40
C GLY A 71 -9.29 1.65 -7.75
N TYR A 72 -8.99 2.95 -7.87
CA TYR A 72 -8.51 3.55 -9.11
C TYR A 72 -6.98 3.62 -9.17
N LEU A 73 -6.41 3.23 -10.31
CA LEU A 73 -4.97 3.09 -10.50
C LEU A 73 -4.30 4.41 -10.87
N TYR A 74 -5.04 5.31 -11.52
CA TYR A 74 -4.55 6.62 -11.92
C TYR A 74 -5.42 7.70 -11.30
N PHE A 75 -4.79 8.81 -10.96
CA PHE A 75 -5.48 10.01 -10.52
C PHE A 75 -4.78 11.22 -11.10
N GLY A 76 -5.48 12.34 -11.16
CA GLY A 76 -4.89 13.60 -11.57
C GLY A 76 -5.51 14.76 -10.82
N LEU A 77 -4.72 15.83 -10.69
CA LEU A 77 -5.20 17.06 -10.08
C LEU A 77 -5.45 18.11 -11.17
N GLN A 78 -6.64 18.70 -11.15
CA GLN A 78 -7.00 19.91 -11.91
C GLN A 78 -7.26 21.07 -10.94
N PHE A 79 -7.09 22.30 -11.41
CA PHE A 79 -7.30 23.50 -10.62
C PHE A 79 -6.68 23.45 -9.21
N TYR A 80 -5.45 22.91 -9.12
CA TYR A 80 -4.66 22.73 -7.89
C TYR A 80 -5.26 21.81 -6.81
N GLY A 81 -6.54 21.44 -6.86
CA GLY A 81 -7.22 20.75 -5.76
C GLY A 81 -8.45 19.92 -6.14
N GLU A 82 -8.85 19.88 -7.40
CA GLU A 82 -9.85 18.91 -7.85
C GLU A 82 -9.16 17.59 -8.16
N CYS A 83 -9.56 16.54 -7.46
CA CYS A 83 -9.02 15.21 -7.59
C CYS A 83 -9.88 14.42 -8.58
N TRP A 84 -9.34 14.18 -9.77
CA TRP A 84 -9.99 13.46 -10.85
C TRP A 84 -9.41 12.06 -11.03
N SER A 85 -10.25 11.07 -11.31
CA SER A 85 -9.86 9.68 -11.50
C SER A 85 -10.94 8.93 -12.30
N GLY A 86 -10.95 7.61 -12.27
CA GLY A 86 -12.00 6.78 -12.86
C GLY A 86 -11.59 5.32 -13.08
N PRO A 87 -12.56 4.46 -13.47
CA PRO A 87 -12.32 3.06 -13.81
C PRO A 87 -11.29 2.90 -14.93
N GLN A 88 -10.36 1.97 -14.77
CA GLN A 88 -9.18 1.83 -15.64
C GLN A 88 -9.54 1.60 -17.11
N ASP A 89 -10.65 0.91 -17.39
CA ASP A 89 -11.17 0.64 -18.73
C ASP A 89 -11.79 1.88 -19.41
N LYS A 90 -12.06 2.95 -18.65
CA LYS A 90 -12.59 4.22 -19.14
C LYS A 90 -11.56 5.34 -19.21
N LEU A 91 -10.35 5.12 -18.67
CA LEU A 91 -9.32 6.15 -18.60
C LEU A 91 -8.64 6.39 -19.94
N ASN A 92 -8.57 7.66 -20.35
CA ASN A 92 -7.78 8.07 -21.51
C ASN A 92 -7.17 9.45 -21.31
N TYR A 93 -6.45 9.61 -20.20
CA TYR A 93 -5.85 10.87 -19.78
C TYR A 93 -4.89 11.48 -20.81
N ALA A 94 -4.30 10.67 -21.69
CA ALA A 94 -3.33 11.12 -22.69
C ALA A 94 -3.93 11.47 -24.06
N ARG A 95 -5.22 11.23 -24.32
CA ARG A 95 -5.83 11.33 -25.66
C ARG A 95 -5.65 12.67 -26.36
N ASN A 96 -5.67 13.77 -25.59
CA ASN A 96 -5.57 15.13 -26.13
C ASN A 96 -4.13 15.66 -26.11
N GLY A 97 -3.15 14.80 -25.77
CA GLY A 97 -1.74 15.12 -25.71
C GLY A 97 -1.31 15.87 -24.45
N SER A 98 -0.01 16.13 -24.37
CA SER A 98 0.59 16.82 -23.23
C SER A 98 0.18 18.29 -23.15
N SER A 99 0.16 18.82 -21.93
CA SER A 99 -0.09 20.24 -21.63
C SER A 99 1.12 20.87 -20.93
N LYS A 100 1.25 22.19 -21.03
CA LYS A 100 2.18 22.99 -20.22
C LYS A 100 1.49 23.69 -19.04
N ASN A 101 0.17 23.56 -18.93
CA ASN A 101 -0.66 24.20 -17.90
C ASN A 101 -0.71 23.39 -16.60
N CYS A 102 0.44 22.87 -16.16
CA CYS A 102 0.58 22.34 -14.81
C CYS A 102 1.70 23.08 -14.11
N ASP A 103 1.63 23.15 -12.79
CA ASP A 103 2.67 23.73 -11.95
C ASP A 103 2.81 22.90 -10.68
N LYS A 104 4.05 22.67 -10.24
CA LYS A 104 4.35 21.92 -9.00
C LYS A 104 3.56 20.60 -8.83
N GLY A 105 3.37 19.85 -9.91
CA GLY A 105 2.68 18.54 -9.86
C GLY A 105 1.15 18.61 -9.85
N VAL A 106 0.54 19.77 -10.10
CA VAL A 106 -0.93 19.89 -10.21
C VAL A 106 -1.33 20.64 -11.48
N GLY A 107 -2.49 20.32 -12.03
CA GLY A 107 -3.05 20.97 -13.21
C GLY A 107 -3.68 22.33 -12.90
N LYS A 108 -3.59 23.25 -13.86
CA LYS A 108 -4.34 24.52 -13.90
C LYS A 108 -5.64 24.32 -14.71
N ASP A 109 -6.18 25.40 -15.27
CA ASP A 109 -7.32 25.32 -16.18
C ASP A 109 -7.03 24.39 -17.38
N ARG A 110 -7.99 23.50 -17.66
CA ARG A 110 -7.99 22.55 -18.78
C ARG A 110 -6.76 21.63 -18.86
N ALA A 111 -6.16 21.31 -17.71
CA ALA A 111 -5.07 20.35 -17.63
C ALA A 111 -5.13 19.52 -16.36
N ASN A 112 -4.75 18.25 -16.45
CA ASN A 112 -4.54 17.38 -15.30
C ASN A 112 -3.06 17.06 -15.19
N PHE A 113 -2.48 17.17 -14.00
CA PHE A 113 -1.22 16.48 -13.72
C PHE A 113 -1.55 15.09 -13.19
N VAL A 114 -1.14 14.06 -13.92
CA VAL A 114 -1.54 12.67 -13.71
C VAL A 114 -0.45 11.91 -12.97
N TYR A 115 -0.89 11.04 -12.07
CA TYR A 115 -0.09 10.12 -11.27
C TYR A 115 -0.62 8.70 -11.42
N LYS A 116 0.24 7.73 -11.09
CA LYS A 116 -0.09 6.31 -11.06
C LYS A 116 0.22 5.72 -9.68
N LEU A 117 -0.74 5.02 -9.10
CA LEU A 117 -0.55 4.22 -7.89
C LEU A 117 0.12 2.87 -8.21
N PRO A 118 0.78 2.22 -7.24
CA PRO A 118 1.26 0.86 -7.40
C PRO A 118 0.06 -0.07 -7.55
N GLU A 119 0.11 -0.96 -8.53
CA GLU A 119 -1.00 -1.84 -8.85
C GLU A 119 -1.34 -2.75 -7.66
N GLU A 120 -0.33 -3.26 -6.97
CA GLU A 120 -0.48 -4.10 -5.77
C GLU A 120 -1.08 -3.37 -4.56
N CYS A 121 -1.06 -2.03 -4.54
CA CYS A 121 -1.66 -1.23 -3.48
C CYS A 121 -3.12 -0.85 -3.80
N VAL A 122 -3.61 -1.21 -5.00
CA VAL A 122 -4.98 -0.98 -5.46
C VAL A 122 -5.71 -2.31 -5.68
N ASN A 123 -5.02 -3.27 -6.29
CA ASN A 123 -5.51 -4.59 -6.68
C ASN A 123 -4.84 -5.67 -5.83
N TYR A 124 -5.58 -6.18 -4.85
CA TYR A 124 -5.15 -7.27 -3.99
C TYR A 124 -6.37 -8.09 -3.53
N HIS A 125 -6.14 -9.33 -3.11
CA HIS A 125 -7.15 -10.09 -2.40
C HIS A 125 -7.07 -9.85 -0.90
N VAL A 126 -8.24 -9.86 -0.26
CA VAL A 126 -8.36 -9.68 1.18
C VAL A 126 -8.27 -11.02 1.88
N LEU A 127 -7.48 -11.08 2.94
CA LEU A 127 -7.41 -12.17 3.91
C LEU A 127 -7.89 -11.64 5.25
N ASP A 128 -9.17 -11.84 5.57
CA ASP A 128 -9.83 -11.26 6.75
C ASP A 128 -10.39 -12.30 7.73
N SER A 129 -10.30 -13.57 7.39
CA SER A 129 -10.93 -14.66 8.11
C SER A 129 -10.24 -14.91 9.46
N ALA A 130 -11.04 -15.05 10.53
CA ALA A 130 -10.54 -15.17 11.89
C ALA A 130 -9.55 -16.34 12.03
N ASP A 131 -9.78 -17.45 11.32
CA ASP A 131 -8.92 -18.63 11.34
C ASP A 131 -7.46 -18.39 10.95
N ARG A 132 -7.13 -17.25 10.34
CA ARG A 132 -5.76 -16.84 10.02
C ARG A 132 -5.03 -16.16 11.16
N SER A 133 -5.73 -15.76 12.23
CA SER A 133 -5.09 -15.12 13.37
C SER A 133 -4.12 -16.06 14.07
N MET A 134 -2.97 -15.51 14.49
CA MET A 134 -1.99 -16.20 15.35
C MET A 134 -2.54 -16.57 16.74
N THR A 135 -3.70 -16.03 17.13
CA THR A 135 -4.39 -16.41 18.37
C THR A 135 -5.28 -17.63 18.20
N ASN A 136 -5.61 -18.02 16.96
CA ASN A 136 -6.49 -19.14 16.68
C ASN A 136 -5.76 -20.48 16.65
N GLU A 137 -6.40 -21.50 17.23
CA GLU A 137 -5.86 -22.85 17.38
C GLU A 137 -6.55 -23.85 16.44
N ASN A 138 -6.06 -25.09 16.45
CA ASN A 138 -6.51 -26.17 15.55
C ASN A 138 -7.81 -26.86 15.98
N LYS A 139 -8.81 -26.09 16.43
CA LYS A 139 -10.04 -26.64 17.04
C LYS A 139 -11.15 -26.98 16.04
N GLN A 140 -11.10 -26.45 14.82
CA GLN A 140 -12.24 -26.47 13.87
C GLN A 140 -11.88 -27.10 12.51
N GLY A 141 -10.97 -28.09 12.51
CA GLY A 141 -10.46 -28.75 11.30
C GLY A 141 -9.34 -27.94 10.62
N LEU A 142 -8.34 -28.63 10.07
CA LEU A 142 -7.12 -27.98 9.55
C LEU A 142 -7.37 -27.30 8.20
N LYS A 143 -6.80 -26.11 8.04
CA LYS A 143 -6.85 -25.30 6.82
C LYS A 143 -5.48 -25.29 6.12
N CYS A 144 -5.48 -24.82 4.87
CA CYS A 144 -4.41 -25.06 3.92
C CYS A 144 -4.29 -23.93 2.89
N ASP A 145 -3.07 -23.41 2.72
CA ASP A 145 -2.78 -22.36 1.72
C ASP A 145 -2.04 -22.92 0.48
N HIS A 146 -1.84 -24.23 0.39
CA HIS A 146 -1.14 -24.86 -0.74
C HIS A 146 -1.91 -24.74 -2.06
N TRP A 147 -3.22 -25.04 -2.06
CA TRP A 147 -4.03 -25.02 -3.29
C TRP A 147 -4.72 -23.68 -3.55
N ASN A 148 -4.83 -22.82 -2.53
CA ASN A 148 -5.55 -21.55 -2.61
C ASN A 148 -4.65 -20.38 -3.01
N PHE A 149 -3.33 -20.57 -3.05
CA PHE A 149 -2.34 -19.55 -3.38
C PHE A 149 -1.51 -20.00 -4.59
N GLY A 150 -1.17 -19.07 -5.48
CA GLY A 150 -0.21 -19.31 -6.57
C GLY A 150 -0.72 -20.03 -7.82
N PHE A 151 -2.03 -20.33 -7.93
CA PHE A 151 -2.61 -20.78 -9.20
C PHE A 151 -2.58 -19.66 -10.25
N VAL A 152 -2.84 -18.44 -9.81
CA VAL A 152 -2.60 -17.21 -10.58
C VAL A 152 -1.25 -16.64 -10.13
N ARG A 153 -0.35 -16.39 -11.08
CA ARG A 153 0.93 -15.73 -10.81
C ARG A 153 0.68 -14.26 -10.51
N ASP A 154 1.59 -13.64 -9.75
CA ASP A 154 1.59 -12.18 -9.52
C ASP A 154 0.42 -11.62 -8.70
N VAL A 155 -0.20 -12.45 -7.87
CA VAL A 155 -1.28 -12.06 -6.95
C VAL A 155 -0.76 -11.53 -5.62
N TRP A 156 -1.34 -10.41 -5.17
CA TRP A 156 -1.06 -9.76 -3.89
C TRP A 156 -2.21 -9.94 -2.91
N TYR A 157 -1.88 -10.04 -1.63
CA TYR A 157 -2.82 -10.26 -0.54
C TYR A 157 -2.64 -9.22 0.57
N ARG A 158 -3.75 -8.75 1.15
CA ARG A 158 -3.76 -7.88 2.32
C ARG A 158 -4.40 -8.61 3.50
N LEU A 159 -3.71 -8.65 4.64
CA LEU A 159 -4.34 -9.07 5.89
C LEU A 159 -5.15 -7.90 6.47
N THR A 160 -6.36 -8.19 6.93
CA THR A 160 -7.21 -7.20 7.61
C THR A 160 -8.21 -7.90 8.56
N GLY A 161 -9.04 -7.12 9.23
CA GLY A 161 -10.15 -7.66 10.04
C GLY A 161 -9.69 -8.65 11.11
N ALA A 162 -10.39 -9.79 11.22
CA ALA A 162 -10.13 -10.78 12.26
C ALA A 162 -8.86 -11.60 12.02
N ALA A 163 -8.27 -11.57 10.82
CA ALA A 163 -6.97 -12.18 10.54
C ALA A 163 -5.81 -11.39 11.16
N GLY A 164 -6.02 -10.12 11.51
CA GLY A 164 -4.97 -9.17 11.88
C GLY A 164 -4.59 -8.24 10.74
N GLN A 165 -3.72 -7.26 10.99
CA GLN A 165 -3.37 -6.23 9.99
C GLN A 165 -2.10 -6.55 9.20
N THR A 166 -1.24 -7.43 9.72
CA THR A 166 0.05 -7.77 9.11
C THR A 166 0.40 -9.23 9.35
N MET A 167 1.22 -9.80 8.47
CA MET A 167 1.86 -11.08 8.76
C MET A 167 2.80 -10.88 9.96
N PRO A 168 2.83 -11.77 10.97
CA PRO A 168 3.75 -11.62 12.09
C PRO A 168 5.20 -11.60 11.59
N ASP A 169 6.02 -10.66 12.06
CA ASP A 169 7.46 -10.59 11.74
C ASP A 169 8.34 -11.25 12.82
N LYS A 170 7.70 -11.99 13.72
CA LYS A 170 8.31 -12.79 14.78
C LYS A 170 7.73 -14.18 14.75
N CYS A 171 8.51 -15.14 15.26
CA CYS A 171 8.12 -16.53 15.33
C CYS A 171 6.76 -16.71 15.99
N VAL A 172 5.85 -17.35 15.27
CA VAL A 172 4.56 -17.84 15.77
C VAL A 172 4.73 -19.31 16.11
N SER A 173 4.33 -19.74 17.31
CA SER A 173 4.38 -21.16 17.69
C SER A 173 3.56 -22.04 16.74
N ALA A 174 3.97 -23.31 16.59
CA ALA A 174 3.22 -24.28 15.79
C ALA A 174 1.77 -24.47 16.30
N GLY A 175 0.86 -24.91 15.43
CA GLY A 175 -0.53 -25.17 15.79
C GLY A 175 -1.44 -23.93 15.88
N LYS A 176 -0.99 -22.80 15.32
CA LYS A 176 -1.76 -21.56 15.17
C LYS A 176 -2.25 -21.36 13.74
N CYS A 177 -3.14 -20.40 13.53
CA CYS A 177 -3.75 -20.08 12.23
C CYS A 177 -4.56 -21.25 11.64
N GLN A 178 -5.13 -22.07 12.53
CA GLN A 178 -5.91 -23.26 12.21
C GLN A 178 -5.17 -24.24 11.26
N THR A 179 -3.85 -24.39 11.46
CA THR A 179 -2.99 -25.29 10.68
C THR A 179 -1.92 -25.94 11.56
N ILE A 180 -1.19 -26.93 11.05
CA ILE A 180 -0.12 -27.59 11.82
C ILE A 180 1.10 -26.68 11.89
N MET A 181 1.52 -26.10 10.76
CA MET A 181 2.70 -25.25 10.69
C MET A 181 2.34 -23.78 10.45
N SER A 182 2.59 -22.96 11.45
CA SER A 182 2.17 -21.56 11.45
C SER A 182 3.20 -20.67 10.76
N GLY A 183 2.74 -19.91 9.77
CA GLY A 183 3.54 -18.97 9.00
C GLY A 183 3.86 -17.69 9.75
N TRP A 184 5.04 -17.14 9.50
CA TRP A 184 5.45 -15.80 9.88
C TRP A 184 6.53 -15.31 8.90
N MET A 185 6.74 -14.01 8.82
CA MET A 185 7.72 -13.40 7.93
C MET A 185 9.07 -13.22 8.64
N ASP A 186 10.13 -13.77 8.04
CA ASP A 186 11.50 -13.55 8.49
C ASP A 186 12.01 -12.20 7.97
N GLY A 187 12.16 -11.25 8.89
CA GLY A 187 12.61 -9.89 8.65
C GLY A 187 11.53 -8.84 8.94
N LYS A 188 11.96 -7.60 9.18
CA LYS A 188 11.04 -6.49 9.45
C LYS A 188 10.24 -6.10 8.20
N HIS A 189 9.04 -5.59 8.46
CA HIS A 189 8.22 -4.92 7.48
C HIS A 189 8.95 -3.71 6.87
N PRO A 190 8.83 -3.49 5.54
CA PRO A 190 9.50 -2.39 4.85
C PRO A 190 8.94 -1.01 5.20
N GLN A 191 9.75 0.02 5.03
CA GLN A 191 9.26 1.40 4.90
C GLN A 191 8.63 1.58 3.51
N VAL A 192 7.86 2.65 3.34
CA VAL A 192 7.22 2.96 2.05
C VAL A 192 8.24 3.13 0.93
N ASP A 193 9.34 3.83 1.19
CA ASP A 193 10.37 4.12 0.18
C ASP A 193 11.26 2.90 -0.15
N ASP A 194 11.16 1.80 0.63
CA ASP A 194 11.85 0.55 0.31
C ASP A 194 11.24 -0.13 -0.93
N GLY A 195 10.02 0.24 -1.33
CA GLY A 195 9.30 -0.39 -2.42
C GLY A 195 9.00 -1.87 -2.15
N ILE A 196 9.06 -2.69 -3.20
CA ILE A 196 8.86 -4.14 -3.07
C ILE A 196 10.12 -4.78 -2.49
N GLN A 197 9.96 -5.45 -1.35
CA GLN A 197 11.04 -6.11 -0.64
C GLN A 197 10.86 -7.62 -0.65
N LYS A 198 11.95 -8.35 -0.97
CA LYS A 198 11.98 -9.81 -0.87
C LYS A 198 12.21 -10.23 0.58
N ARG A 199 11.42 -11.21 1.06
CA ARG A 199 11.51 -11.80 2.40
C ARG A 199 11.31 -13.31 2.31
N LYS A 200 11.36 -13.99 3.45
CA LYS A 200 10.99 -15.40 3.56
C LYS A 200 9.77 -15.53 4.46
N ALA A 201 8.79 -16.31 4.06
CA ALA A 201 7.81 -16.85 4.99
C ALA A 201 8.42 -18.11 5.61
N CYS A 202 8.61 -18.12 6.93
CA CYS A 202 9.01 -19.26 7.72
C CYS A 202 7.77 -19.93 8.32
N PHE A 203 7.77 -21.26 8.37
CA PHE A 203 6.69 -22.02 8.96
C PHE A 203 7.21 -22.83 10.15
N SER A 204 6.66 -22.51 11.32
CA SER A 204 7.04 -23.10 12.59
C SER A 204 6.44 -24.49 12.76
N ALA A 205 7.24 -25.46 13.19
CA ALA A 205 6.79 -26.80 13.56
C ALA A 205 7.60 -27.28 14.78
N GLU A 206 6.93 -27.98 15.69
CA GLU A 206 7.54 -28.48 16.94
C GLU A 206 8.25 -27.31 17.66
N ASN A 207 9.56 -27.43 17.90
CA ASN A 207 10.40 -26.40 18.54
C ASN A 207 11.26 -25.62 17.52
N ASN A 208 10.97 -25.70 16.22
CA ASN A 208 11.71 -25.01 15.18
C ASN A 208 10.84 -23.95 14.48
N CYS A 209 11.19 -22.68 14.70
CA CYS A 209 10.51 -21.53 14.12
C CYS A 209 10.57 -21.44 12.59
N CYS A 210 11.49 -22.13 11.92
CA CYS A 210 11.60 -22.07 10.45
C CYS A 210 11.91 -23.46 9.87
N LYS A 211 11.05 -24.43 10.19
CA LYS A 211 11.19 -25.82 9.72
C LYS A 211 10.99 -25.94 8.20
N ARG A 212 10.08 -25.14 7.65
CA ARG A 212 9.89 -24.94 6.20
C ARG A 212 9.92 -23.45 5.89
N LYS A 213 10.23 -23.11 4.65
CA LYS A 213 10.24 -21.72 4.20
C LYS A 213 9.97 -21.59 2.71
N THR A 214 9.48 -20.43 2.31
CA THR A 214 9.33 -20.03 0.91
C THR A 214 9.65 -18.55 0.74
N ASP A 215 10.06 -18.14 -0.45
CA ASP A 215 10.31 -16.74 -0.75
C ASP A 215 8.98 -16.01 -0.97
N ILE A 216 8.85 -14.82 -0.37
CA ILE A 216 7.70 -13.93 -0.53
C ILE A 216 8.17 -12.53 -0.90
N HIS A 217 7.25 -11.69 -1.35
CA HIS A 217 7.49 -10.26 -1.45
C HIS A 217 6.50 -9.50 -0.58
N VAL A 218 6.93 -8.39 -0.02
CA VAL A 218 6.11 -7.50 0.81
C VAL A 218 6.32 -6.07 0.34
N ARG A 219 5.26 -5.29 0.31
CA ARG A 219 5.30 -3.84 0.06
C ARG A 219 4.51 -3.11 1.14
N ASN A 220 5.03 -1.96 1.55
CA ASN A 220 4.31 -0.99 2.37
C ASN A 220 3.55 -0.01 1.45
N CYS A 221 2.23 0.01 1.55
CA CYS A 221 1.34 0.90 0.79
C CYS A 221 0.99 2.19 1.56
N GLY A 222 1.77 2.53 2.59
CA GLY A 222 1.53 3.67 3.49
C GLY A 222 0.71 3.25 4.70
N GLU A 223 -0.56 2.90 4.48
CA GLU A 223 -1.49 2.54 5.56
C GLU A 223 -1.55 1.04 5.88
N PHE A 224 -1.15 0.20 4.92
CA PHE A 224 -1.21 -1.24 5.05
C PHE A 224 -0.08 -1.90 4.27
N TYR A 225 0.09 -3.19 4.52
CA TYR A 225 1.04 -4.03 3.81
C TYR A 225 0.32 -4.99 2.89
N VAL A 226 0.93 -5.23 1.74
CA VAL A 226 0.52 -6.27 0.81
C VAL A 226 1.64 -7.28 0.64
N TYR A 227 1.26 -8.54 0.47
CA TYR A 227 2.17 -9.67 0.39
C TYR A 227 1.90 -10.45 -0.88
N LYS A 228 2.95 -10.70 -1.65
CA LYS A 228 2.93 -11.64 -2.76
C LYS A 228 3.30 -13.01 -2.22
N LEU A 229 2.28 -13.84 -2.02
CA LEU A 229 2.37 -15.12 -1.34
C LEU A 229 2.24 -16.26 -2.37
N PRO A 230 3.27 -17.12 -2.54
CA PRO A 230 3.16 -18.29 -3.40
C PRO A 230 2.33 -19.40 -2.74
N SER A 231 2.08 -20.48 -3.48
CA SER A 231 1.65 -21.73 -2.86
C SER A 231 2.63 -22.14 -1.74
N THR A 232 2.10 -22.56 -0.59
CA THR A 232 2.94 -23.08 0.49
C THR A 232 3.61 -24.41 0.07
N PRO A 233 4.76 -24.81 0.63
CA PRO A 233 5.45 -26.06 0.26
C PRO A 233 4.69 -27.38 0.56
N GLY A 234 3.48 -27.30 1.10
CA GLY A 234 2.66 -28.43 1.51
C GLY A 234 1.38 -27.95 2.18
N CYS A 235 0.46 -28.87 2.46
CA CYS A 235 -0.88 -28.44 2.82
C CYS A 235 -1.03 -27.88 4.24
N TYR A 236 -0.44 -28.53 5.23
CA TYR A 236 -0.61 -28.13 6.62
C TYR A 236 0.27 -26.93 7.02
N LEU A 237 0.36 -25.95 6.12
CA LEU A 237 1.09 -24.69 6.25
C LEU A 237 0.16 -23.55 5.80
N ARG A 238 0.17 -22.44 6.55
CA ARG A 238 -0.60 -21.23 6.24
C ARG A 238 0.15 -19.98 6.61
N TYR A 239 -0.08 -18.92 5.84
CA TYR A 239 0.42 -17.58 6.09
C TYR A 239 -0.39 -16.85 7.16
#